data_AF-A0A9W8Y6Z7-F1
#
_entry.id   AF-A0A9W8Y6Z7-F1
#
_cell.length_a   1.000
_cell.length_b   1.000
_cell.length_c   1.000
_cell.angle_alpha   90.00
_cell.angle_beta   90.00
_cell.angle_gamma   90.00
#
_symmetry.space_group_name_H-M   'P 1'
#
loop_
_entity.id
_entity.type
_entity.pdbx_description
1 polymer ?
#
loop_
_entity_poly.entity_id
_entity_poly.type
_entity_poly.pdbx_seq_one_letter_code
_entity_poly.pdbx_strand_id
1 'polypeptide(L)'
;MLLPLPLPVVKLPIKIHDIEPVLETAAKHPRRHLGSHLYEATTELPKPNSSLDDQFGYASKPKHLPRFVANPINGTLTIRVPRFYLKPRQRQHIVLERHLWGARIYRDDSDPIAAAIHSGWIRGEWDDTVDVTMLDPRITAPNDPADAEEILTKVPAAPVTPPADMDLQIEIVILPQLQEYTGSVEYGISSRKSKAHEGLSFMINKIRWVEEDFSSRGQERTAAALKRRLDASATLLALQSGVDDSRRVNGMAKLHA
;
A
#
# COMPACT_ATOMS: atom_id res chain seq x y z
N MET A 1 -37.86 -25.55 25.04
CA MET A 1 -36.52 -24.96 24.85
C MET A 1 -36.70 -23.49 24.56
N LEU A 2 -36.26 -22.61 25.46
CA LEU A 2 -36.27 -21.16 25.24
C LEU A 2 -35.07 -20.82 24.36
N LEU A 3 -35.31 -20.21 23.20
CA LEU A 3 -34.25 -19.66 22.34
C LEU A 3 -33.51 -18.56 23.14
N PRO A 4 -32.17 -18.53 23.14
CA PRO A 4 -31.44 -17.45 23.79
C PRO A 4 -31.75 -16.12 23.09
N LEU A 5 -32.04 -15.10 23.89
CA LEU A 5 -32.25 -13.74 23.41
C LEU A 5 -30.99 -13.24 22.69
N PRO A 6 -31.12 -12.53 21.55
CA PRO A 6 -29.97 -11.95 20.88
C PRO A 6 -29.30 -10.94 21.80
N LEU A 7 -27.99 -11.10 21.99
CA LEU A 7 -27.19 -10.16 22.76
C LEU A 7 -27.27 -8.77 22.12
N PRO A 8 -27.40 -7.69 22.91
CA PRO A 8 -27.45 -6.34 22.36
C PRO A 8 -26.15 -6.03 21.62
N VAL A 9 -26.26 -5.65 20.35
CA VAL A 9 -25.13 -5.18 19.54
C VAL A 9 -24.58 -3.92 20.20
N VAL A 10 -23.38 -4.04 20.78
CA VAL A 10 -22.67 -2.90 21.38
C VAL A 10 -22.32 -1.92 20.27
N LYS A 11 -23.03 -0.79 20.21
CA LYS A 11 -22.67 0.31 19.31
C LYS A 11 -21.37 0.93 19.81
N LEU A 12 -20.25 0.55 19.22
CA LEU A 12 -18.97 1.20 19.49
C LEU A 12 -19.08 2.69 19.14
N PRO A 13 -18.66 3.61 20.03
CA PRO A 13 -18.67 5.02 19.72
C PRO A 13 -17.75 5.28 18.53
N ILE A 14 -18.28 5.91 17.48
CA ILE A 14 -17.51 6.30 16.31
C ILE A 14 -16.46 7.32 16.77
N LYS A 15 -15.17 7.00 16.59
CA LYS A 15 -14.09 7.94 16.87
C LYS A 15 -14.07 9.03 15.81
N ILE A 16 -14.28 10.26 16.24
CA ILE A 16 -14.17 11.44 15.39
C ILE A 16 -12.73 11.95 15.47
N HIS A 17 -12.07 12.05 14.33
CA HIS A 17 -10.76 12.69 14.21
C HIS A 17 -10.97 14.01 13.48
N ASP A 18 -10.78 15.13 14.17
CA ASP A 18 -10.84 16.47 13.58
C ASP A 18 -9.62 16.65 12.66
N ILE A 19 -9.85 16.64 11.34
CA ILE A 19 -8.81 16.70 10.32
C ILE A 19 -8.90 17.98 9.48
N GLU A 20 -10.01 18.70 9.60
CA GLU A 20 -10.36 19.90 8.86
C GLU A 20 -9.25 20.97 8.93
N PRO A 21 -8.62 21.28 10.08
CA PRO A 21 -7.53 22.26 10.14
C PRO A 21 -6.32 21.88 9.27
N VAL A 22 -6.04 20.59 9.16
CA VAL A 22 -4.93 20.07 8.36
C VAL A 22 -5.27 20.17 6.87
N LEU A 23 -6.51 19.86 6.51
CA LEU A 23 -7.01 19.97 5.14
C LEU A 23 -7.04 21.44 4.66
N GLU A 24 -7.50 22.36 5.50
CA GLU A 24 -7.50 23.79 5.22
C GLU A 24 -6.07 24.33 5.05
N THR A 25 -5.14 23.87 5.88
CA THR A 25 -3.72 24.23 5.75
C THR A 25 -3.14 23.69 4.44
N ALA A 26 -3.43 22.43 4.10
CA ALA A 26 -2.99 21.85 2.84
C ALA A 26 -3.59 22.57 1.63
N ALA A 27 -4.87 22.96 1.68
CA ALA A 27 -5.59 23.61 0.59
C ALA A 27 -4.96 24.94 0.12
N LYS A 28 -4.10 25.57 0.94
CA LYS A 28 -3.30 26.74 0.57
C LYS A 28 -2.23 26.45 -0.49
N HIS A 29 -1.90 25.18 -0.71
CA HIS A 29 -0.95 24.73 -1.72
C HIS A 29 -1.65 24.24 -2.99
N PRO A 30 -1.04 24.32 -4.18
CA PRO A 30 -1.67 23.89 -5.42
C PRO A 30 -1.86 22.36 -5.46
N ARG A 31 -3.06 21.90 -5.81
CA ARG A 31 -3.33 20.48 -6.02
C ARG A 31 -2.77 20.02 -7.37
N ARG A 32 -1.69 19.23 -7.34
CA ARG A 32 -1.02 18.68 -8.52
C ARG A 32 -0.84 17.18 -8.37
N HIS A 33 -0.91 16.45 -9.47
CA HIS A 33 -0.57 15.04 -9.46
C HIS A 33 0.96 14.87 -9.48
N LEU A 34 1.50 14.18 -8.46
CA LEU A 34 2.93 14.00 -8.22
C LEU A 34 3.50 12.78 -8.96
N GLY A 35 2.65 12.01 -9.64
CA GLY A 35 3.00 10.82 -10.39
C GLY A 35 2.54 9.53 -9.72
N SER A 36 3.22 8.43 -10.04
CA SER A 36 2.89 7.11 -9.50
C SER A 36 4.10 6.32 -9.01
N HIS A 37 3.87 5.45 -8.04
CA HIS A 37 4.86 4.54 -7.47
C HIS A 37 4.26 3.13 -7.39
N LEU A 38 5.08 2.09 -7.60
CA LEU A 38 4.67 0.70 -7.42
C LEU A 38 4.81 0.34 -5.95
N TYR A 39 3.78 -0.20 -5.33
CA TYR A 39 3.88 -0.74 -3.98
C TYR A 39 4.81 -1.95 -3.98
N GLU A 40 5.77 -1.92 -3.08
CA GLU A 40 6.72 -3.00 -2.84
C GLU A 40 6.95 -3.15 -1.35
N ALA A 41 7.18 -4.38 -0.91
CA ALA A 41 7.56 -4.67 0.45
C ALA A 41 8.77 -5.63 0.47
N THR A 42 9.65 -5.44 1.44
CA THR A 42 10.85 -6.27 1.62
C THR A 42 10.62 -7.29 2.72
N THR A 43 11.03 -8.53 2.48
CA THR A 43 10.99 -9.59 3.49
C THR A 43 12.08 -9.41 4.54
N GLU A 44 11.74 -9.61 5.81
CA GLU A 44 12.63 -9.61 6.96
C GLU A 44 12.29 -10.77 7.91
N LEU A 45 13.20 -11.06 8.85
CA LEU A 45 12.94 -12.08 9.86
C LEU A 45 11.85 -11.58 10.82
N PRO A 46 10.85 -12.42 11.13
CA PRO A 46 9.82 -12.05 12.09
C PRO A 46 10.41 -12.02 13.50
N LYS A 47 9.72 -11.33 14.41
CA LYS A 47 10.08 -11.41 15.83
C LYS A 47 9.82 -12.85 16.32
N PRO A 48 10.77 -13.48 17.03
CA PRO A 48 10.57 -14.83 17.56
C PRO A 48 9.31 -14.93 18.41
N ASN A 49 8.53 -16.00 18.22
CA ASN A 49 7.28 -16.26 18.94
C ASN A 49 6.21 -15.17 18.73
N SER A 50 6.22 -14.49 17.58
CA SER A 50 5.15 -13.59 17.18
C SER A 50 4.14 -14.32 16.29
N SER A 51 2.91 -13.81 16.19
CA SER A 51 1.91 -14.39 15.28
C SER A 51 2.38 -14.45 13.82
N LEU A 52 3.28 -13.55 13.41
CA LEU A 52 3.89 -13.59 12.08
C LEU A 52 4.87 -14.76 11.92
N ASP A 53 5.64 -15.05 12.97
CA ASP A 53 6.55 -16.20 13.03
C ASP A 53 5.74 -17.51 12.93
N ASP A 54 4.70 -17.64 13.75
CA ASP A 54 3.86 -18.84 13.82
C ASP A 54 3.07 -19.13 12.52
N GLN A 55 2.55 -18.08 11.87
CA GLN A 55 1.63 -18.25 10.73
C GLN A 55 2.30 -18.11 9.34
N PHE A 56 3.41 -17.40 9.27
CA PHE A 56 4.04 -17.04 7.98
C PHE A 56 5.52 -17.42 7.90
N GLY A 57 6.25 -17.44 9.03
CA GLY A 57 7.70 -17.63 9.05
C GLY A 57 8.50 -16.46 8.46
N TYR A 58 7.84 -15.33 8.17
CA TYR A 58 8.48 -14.10 7.72
C TYR A 58 7.68 -12.85 8.11
N ALA A 59 8.38 -11.74 8.24
CA ALA A 59 7.80 -10.41 8.24
C ALA A 59 8.12 -9.71 6.92
N SER A 60 7.31 -8.72 6.60
CA SER A 60 7.35 -7.86 5.44
C SER A 60 7.50 -6.44 5.97
N LYS A 61 8.08 -5.58 5.15
CA LYS A 61 8.22 -4.17 5.49
C LYS A 61 7.92 -3.36 4.23
N PRO A 62 6.84 -2.56 4.22
CA PRO A 62 6.52 -1.75 3.05
C PRO A 62 7.65 -0.75 2.80
N LYS A 63 7.97 -0.52 1.52
CA LYS A 63 8.89 0.54 1.15
C LYS A 63 8.26 1.90 1.41
N HIS A 64 9.09 2.85 1.82
CA HIS A 64 8.67 4.22 2.04
C HIS A 64 8.19 4.88 0.74
N LEU A 65 7.30 5.85 0.88
CA LEU A 65 6.91 6.74 -0.21
C LEU A 65 8.15 7.40 -0.86
N PRO A 66 8.09 7.72 -2.15
CA PRO A 66 9.19 8.39 -2.83
C PRO A 66 9.47 9.74 -2.17
N ARG A 67 10.76 10.12 -2.14
CA ARG A 67 11.15 11.47 -1.72
C ARG A 67 10.72 12.48 -2.77
N PHE A 68 10.13 13.58 -2.33
CA PHE A 68 9.67 14.65 -3.21
C PHE A 68 10.74 15.74 -3.34
N VAL A 69 10.96 16.22 -4.56
CA VAL A 69 11.97 17.26 -4.85
C VAL A 69 11.46 18.66 -4.51
N ALA A 70 10.17 18.90 -4.71
CA ALA A 70 9.48 20.13 -4.38
C ALA A 70 8.43 19.87 -3.29
N ASN A 71 7.92 20.94 -2.67
CA ASN A 71 6.87 20.84 -1.67
C ASN A 71 5.65 20.05 -2.22
N PRO A 72 5.37 18.85 -1.68
CA PRO A 72 4.33 17.97 -2.20
C PRO A 72 2.96 18.19 -1.55
N ILE A 73 2.83 19.09 -0.56
CA ILE A 73 1.59 19.29 0.21
C ILE A 73 0.43 19.61 -0.72
N ASN A 74 -0.73 18.98 -0.46
CA ASN A 74 -1.95 18.99 -1.27
C ASN A 74 -1.83 18.33 -2.65
N GLY A 75 -0.66 17.81 -3.00
CA GLY A 75 -0.46 16.98 -4.18
C GLY A 75 -1.04 15.58 -4.00
N THR A 76 -1.40 14.95 -5.12
CA THR A 76 -1.88 13.56 -5.14
C THR A 76 -0.80 12.62 -5.67
N LEU A 77 -0.63 11.46 -5.05
CA LEU A 77 0.27 10.40 -5.52
C LEU A 77 -0.54 9.13 -5.73
N THR A 78 -0.33 8.46 -6.87
CA THR A 78 -0.95 7.15 -7.13
C THR A 78 0.00 6.03 -6.75
N ILE A 79 -0.43 5.20 -5.81
CA ILE A 79 0.27 3.98 -5.41
C ILE A 79 -0.40 2.83 -6.15
N ARG A 80 0.36 2.15 -7.01
CA ARG A 80 -0.10 0.98 -7.76
C ARG A 80 0.23 -0.26 -6.96
N VAL A 81 -0.78 -0.99 -6.53
CA VAL A 81 -0.69 -2.16 -5.69
C VAL A 81 -0.98 -3.40 -6.54
N PRO A 82 0.03 -4.24 -6.80
CA PRO A 82 -0.18 -5.52 -7.47
C PRO A 82 -1.16 -6.40 -6.68
N ARG A 83 -2.03 -7.12 -7.40
CA ARG A 83 -3.02 -8.06 -6.86
C ARG A 83 -2.46 -9.08 -5.88
N PHE A 84 -1.17 -9.42 -6.00
CA PHE A 84 -0.48 -10.30 -5.07
C PHE A 84 -0.63 -9.83 -3.61
N TYR A 85 -0.51 -8.53 -3.35
CA TYR A 85 -0.62 -7.97 -2.00
C TYR A 85 -2.08 -7.84 -1.51
N LEU A 86 -3.06 -8.02 -2.41
CA LEU A 86 -4.48 -7.91 -2.11
C LEU A 86 -5.13 -9.26 -1.78
N LYS A 87 -4.42 -10.36 -2.04
CA LYS A 87 -4.88 -11.71 -1.69
C LYS A 87 -5.12 -11.82 -0.18
N PRO A 88 -6.07 -12.68 0.25
CA PRO A 88 -6.41 -12.87 1.66
C PRO A 88 -5.18 -13.06 2.56
N ARG A 89 -4.27 -13.97 2.19
CA ARG A 89 -3.05 -14.27 2.96
C ARG A 89 -2.16 -13.03 3.16
N GLN A 90 -1.98 -12.20 2.13
CA GLN A 90 -1.16 -10.99 2.21
C GLN A 90 -1.87 -9.88 3.01
N ARG A 91 -3.19 -9.75 2.89
CA ARG A 91 -3.96 -8.81 3.72
C ARG A 91 -3.89 -9.16 5.21
N GLN A 92 -3.99 -10.45 5.56
CA GLN A 92 -3.83 -10.92 6.94
C GLN A 92 -2.43 -10.60 7.49
N HIS A 93 -1.40 -10.80 6.65
CA HIS A 93 -0.03 -10.45 6.98
C HIS A 93 0.14 -8.96 7.30
N ILE A 94 -0.40 -8.08 6.44
CA ILE A 94 -0.38 -6.63 6.61
C ILE A 94 -1.15 -6.19 7.87
N VAL A 95 -2.31 -6.81 8.15
CA VAL A 95 -3.10 -6.53 9.36
C VAL A 95 -2.32 -6.86 10.63
N LEU A 96 -1.59 -7.97 10.66
CA LEU A 96 -0.78 -8.38 11.82
C LEU A 96 0.46 -7.51 12.00
N GLU A 97 1.11 -7.13 10.92
CA GLU A 97 2.29 -6.27 10.96
C GLU A 97 2.02 -4.86 11.46
N ARG A 98 0.86 -4.31 11.08
CA ARG A 98 0.40 -2.98 11.49
C ARG A 98 1.51 -1.95 11.37
N HIS A 99 2.18 -1.92 10.19
CA HIS A 99 3.08 -0.85 9.77
C HIS A 99 2.26 0.42 9.52
N LEU A 100 1.59 0.94 10.55
CA LEU A 100 0.56 1.95 10.45
C LEU A 100 0.60 2.86 11.66
N TRP A 101 0.71 4.17 11.43
CA TRP A 101 0.73 5.18 12.48
C TRP A 101 -0.24 6.30 12.16
N GLY A 102 -1.06 6.67 13.15
CA GLY A 102 -2.11 7.67 12.98
C GLY A 102 -3.47 7.07 12.61
N ALA A 103 -4.45 7.96 12.46
CA ALA A 103 -5.82 7.60 12.15
C ALA A 103 -6.41 8.71 11.27
N ARG A 104 -7.02 8.32 10.13
CA ARG A 104 -7.46 9.21 9.03
C ARG A 104 -6.33 9.93 8.31
N ILE A 105 -5.40 10.52 9.06
CA ILE A 105 -4.11 11.04 8.59
C ILE A 105 -3.02 10.11 9.12
N TYR A 106 -2.22 9.57 8.20
CA TYR A 106 -1.18 8.60 8.48
C TYR A 106 0.21 9.18 8.21
N ARG A 107 1.23 8.70 8.93
CA ARG A 107 2.62 9.05 8.61
C ARG A 107 2.99 8.56 7.21
N ASP A 108 3.86 9.29 6.52
CA ASP A 108 4.41 8.92 5.20
C ASP A 108 5.16 7.57 5.13
N ASP A 109 5.52 6.97 6.26
CA ASP A 109 6.09 5.63 6.37
C ASP A 109 5.09 4.53 6.76
N SER A 110 3.79 4.86 6.82
CA SER A 110 2.74 3.87 6.99
C SER A 110 2.46 3.11 5.69
N ASP A 111 2.11 1.83 5.82
CA ASP A 111 1.65 1.00 4.72
C ASP A 111 0.35 1.57 4.13
N PRO A 112 0.33 1.95 2.83
CA PRO A 112 -0.87 2.47 2.18
C PRO A 112 -2.02 1.45 2.10
N ILE A 113 -1.73 0.14 2.04
CA ILE A 113 -2.74 -0.92 2.09
C ILE A 113 -3.31 -1.01 3.51
N ALA A 114 -2.47 -1.00 4.54
CA ALA A 114 -2.97 -0.98 5.93
C ALA A 114 -3.79 0.29 6.22
N ALA A 115 -3.36 1.44 5.70
CA ALA A 115 -4.11 2.70 5.79
C ALA A 115 -5.46 2.62 5.09
N ALA A 116 -5.53 2.00 3.90
CA ALA A 116 -6.77 1.78 3.17
C ALA A 116 -7.73 0.84 3.93
N ILE A 117 -7.21 -0.22 4.57
CA ILE A 117 -8.00 -1.09 5.45
C ILE A 117 -8.51 -0.30 6.66
N HIS A 118 -7.62 0.36 7.38
CA HIS A 118 -7.93 1.11 8.60
C HIS A 118 -8.87 2.31 8.37
N SER A 119 -8.90 2.89 7.17
CA SER A 119 -9.86 3.96 6.83
C SER A 119 -11.18 3.46 6.25
N GLY A 120 -11.28 2.15 5.96
CA GLY A 120 -12.52 1.49 5.55
C GLY A 120 -12.72 1.39 4.03
N TRP A 121 -11.69 1.61 3.22
CA TRP A 121 -11.80 1.52 1.76
C TRP A 121 -11.84 0.08 1.26
N ILE A 122 -10.95 -0.75 1.81
CA ILE A 122 -10.87 -2.17 1.47
C ILE A 122 -10.94 -3.01 2.73
N ARG A 123 -11.46 -4.23 2.61
CA ARG A 123 -11.55 -5.17 3.73
C ARG A 123 -10.16 -5.66 4.12
N GLY A 124 -9.92 -5.84 5.43
CA GLY A 124 -8.80 -6.62 5.94
C GLY A 124 -9.02 -8.13 5.74
N GLU A 125 -8.09 -8.91 6.28
CA GLU A 125 -8.25 -10.37 6.41
C GLU A 125 -7.72 -10.79 7.78
N TRP A 126 -8.32 -11.81 8.36
CA TRP A 126 -7.98 -12.32 9.69
C TRP A 126 -7.95 -13.84 9.65
N ASP A 127 -7.30 -14.43 10.65
CA ASP A 127 -7.29 -15.87 10.83
C ASP A 127 -8.71 -16.41 11.09
N ASP A 128 -8.97 -17.65 10.67
CA ASP A 128 -10.28 -18.30 10.81
C ASP A 128 -10.77 -18.41 12.27
N THR A 129 -9.86 -18.30 13.24
CA THR A 129 -10.20 -18.25 14.68
C THR A 129 -10.79 -16.92 15.13
N VAL A 130 -10.74 -15.87 14.30
CA VAL A 130 -11.21 -14.52 14.63
C VAL A 130 -12.66 -14.33 14.17
N ASP A 131 -13.57 -14.10 15.12
CA ASP A 131 -14.92 -13.66 14.80
C ASP A 131 -14.92 -12.19 14.32
N VAL A 132 -14.97 -12.01 13.00
CA VAL A 132 -14.94 -10.69 12.35
C VAL A 132 -16.13 -9.82 12.75
N THR A 133 -17.27 -10.42 13.11
CA THR A 133 -18.46 -9.66 13.55
C THR A 133 -18.24 -8.94 14.88
N MET A 134 -17.29 -9.44 15.68
CA MET A 134 -16.92 -8.84 16.96
C MET A 134 -15.82 -7.77 16.84
N LEU A 135 -15.12 -7.68 15.71
CA LEU A 135 -14.04 -6.71 15.51
C LEU A 135 -14.59 -5.29 15.33
N ASP A 136 -15.48 -5.13 14.36
CA ASP A 136 -16.10 -3.86 14.02
C ASP A 136 -17.35 -4.12 13.17
N PRO A 137 -18.56 -3.72 13.61
CA PRO A 137 -19.80 -4.00 12.89
C PRO A 137 -19.82 -3.37 11.48
N ARG A 138 -19.00 -2.35 11.22
CA ARG A 138 -18.88 -1.72 9.89
C ARG A 138 -18.23 -2.65 8.86
N ILE A 139 -17.46 -3.66 9.27
CA ILE A 139 -16.83 -4.62 8.36
C ILE A 139 -17.88 -5.53 7.69
N THR A 140 -18.96 -5.82 8.40
CA THR A 140 -20.03 -6.73 7.94
C THR A 140 -21.32 -5.99 7.60
N ALA A 141 -21.27 -4.67 7.50
CA ALA A 141 -22.41 -3.89 7.02
C ALA A 141 -22.78 -4.31 5.58
N PRO A 142 -24.06 -4.20 5.19
CA PRO A 142 -24.46 -4.48 3.82
C PRO A 142 -23.70 -3.57 2.84
N ASN A 143 -23.16 -4.14 1.76
CA ASN A 143 -22.55 -3.37 0.68
C ASN A 143 -23.63 -2.55 -0.06
N ASP A 144 -23.31 -1.32 -0.41
CA ASP A 144 -24.11 -0.53 -1.35
C ASP A 144 -23.77 -0.97 -2.80
N PRO A 145 -24.74 -1.12 -3.71
CA PRO A 145 -24.45 -1.32 -5.13
C PRO A 145 -23.47 -0.31 -5.74
N ALA A 146 -23.45 0.94 -5.24
CA ALA A 146 -22.49 1.97 -5.65
C ALA A 146 -21.04 1.66 -5.23
N ASP A 147 -20.85 0.79 -4.23
CA ASP A 147 -19.52 0.35 -3.77
C ASP A 147 -18.87 -0.69 -4.73
N ALA A 148 -19.62 -1.16 -5.75
CA ALA A 148 -19.11 -2.02 -6.83
C ALA A 148 -18.49 -1.22 -7.99
N GLU A 149 -18.41 0.10 -7.90
CA GLU A 149 -17.78 0.94 -8.91
C GLU A 149 -16.27 0.63 -9.05
N GLU A 150 -15.75 0.75 -10.28
CA GLU A 150 -14.32 0.62 -10.55
C GLU A 150 -13.52 1.69 -9.78
N ILE A 151 -14.10 2.87 -9.53
CA ILE A 151 -13.44 4.00 -8.88
C ILE A 151 -14.29 4.46 -7.70
N LEU A 152 -13.76 4.32 -6.49
CA LEU A 152 -14.39 4.84 -5.29
C LEU A 152 -13.74 6.16 -4.91
N THR A 153 -14.53 7.23 -4.91
CA THR A 153 -14.09 8.59 -4.50
C THR A 153 -14.51 8.96 -3.09
N LYS A 154 -15.29 8.09 -2.44
CA LYS A 154 -15.73 8.18 -1.05
C LYS A 154 -15.54 6.84 -0.38
N VAL A 155 -15.41 6.87 0.94
CA VAL A 155 -15.34 5.64 1.74
C VAL A 155 -16.68 4.90 1.59
N PRO A 156 -16.67 3.61 1.21
CA PRO A 156 -17.87 2.81 1.02
C PRO A 156 -18.59 2.57 2.36
N ALA A 157 -19.85 2.10 2.30
CA ALA A 157 -20.62 1.81 3.51
C ALA A 157 -20.02 0.64 4.32
N ALA A 158 -19.49 -0.34 3.61
CA ALA A 158 -18.70 -1.44 4.14
C ALA A 158 -17.40 -1.56 3.32
N PRO A 159 -16.25 -1.91 3.95
CA PRO A 159 -15.00 -2.03 3.22
C PRO A 159 -15.09 -3.07 2.11
N VAL A 160 -14.68 -2.70 0.89
CA VAL A 160 -14.79 -3.58 -0.27
C VAL A 160 -13.79 -4.73 -0.17
N THR A 161 -14.27 -5.96 -0.36
CA THR A 161 -13.37 -7.10 -0.51
C THR A 161 -12.65 -7.00 -1.86
N PRO A 162 -11.30 -6.94 -1.88
CA PRO A 162 -10.57 -6.82 -3.13
C PRO A 162 -10.91 -7.94 -4.13
N PRO A 163 -11.24 -7.61 -5.40
CA PRO A 163 -11.45 -8.61 -6.44
C PRO A 163 -10.17 -9.43 -6.68
N ALA A 164 -10.32 -10.74 -6.91
CA ALA A 164 -9.18 -11.68 -6.95
C ALA A 164 -8.20 -11.41 -8.10
N ASP A 165 -8.68 -10.87 -9.22
CA ASP A 165 -7.91 -10.73 -10.46
C ASP A 165 -7.52 -9.29 -10.81
N MET A 166 -7.79 -8.34 -9.92
CA MET A 166 -7.53 -6.92 -10.15
C MET A 166 -6.39 -6.39 -9.30
N ASP A 167 -5.61 -5.49 -9.89
CA ASP A 167 -4.70 -4.60 -9.16
C ASP A 167 -5.49 -3.44 -8.56
N LEU A 168 -4.88 -2.74 -7.61
CA LEU A 168 -5.47 -1.59 -6.93
C LEU A 168 -4.61 -0.37 -7.13
N GLN A 169 -5.22 0.75 -7.52
CA GLN A 169 -4.59 2.06 -7.45
C GLN A 169 -5.15 2.81 -6.25
N ILE A 170 -4.29 3.14 -5.30
CA ILE A 170 -4.61 3.98 -4.15
C ILE A 170 -4.10 5.38 -4.47
N GLU A 171 -4.99 6.35 -4.63
CA GLU A 171 -4.59 7.75 -4.70
C GLU A 171 -4.58 8.33 -3.30
N ILE A 172 -3.44 8.84 -2.88
CA ILE A 172 -3.27 9.54 -1.60
C ILE A 172 -3.14 11.04 -1.84
N VAL A 173 -3.57 11.84 -0.87
CA VAL A 173 -3.24 13.27 -0.78
C VAL A 173 -2.13 13.42 0.25
N ILE A 174 -1.06 14.11 -0.13
CA ILE A 174 0.05 14.44 0.76
C ILE A 174 -0.35 15.64 1.64
N LEU A 175 -0.13 15.49 2.93
CA LEU A 175 -0.52 16.45 3.96
C LEU A 175 0.72 16.90 4.76
N PRO A 176 0.65 18.06 5.43
CA PRO A 176 1.69 18.48 6.37
C PRO A 176 1.88 17.46 7.49
N GLN A 177 3.06 17.47 8.11
CA GLN A 177 3.32 16.66 9.30
C GLN A 177 2.37 17.02 10.44
N LEU A 178 1.93 16.03 11.22
CA LEU A 178 1.21 16.25 12.47
C LEU A 178 2.17 16.29 13.66
N GLN A 179 1.82 17.08 14.69
CA GLN A 179 2.57 17.09 15.96
C GLN A 179 2.46 15.75 16.70
N GLU A 180 1.26 15.17 16.69
CA GLU A 180 0.96 13.88 17.28
C GLU A 180 0.03 13.09 16.36
N TYR A 181 0.36 11.82 16.18
CA TYR A 181 -0.46 10.84 15.49
C TYR A 181 -1.14 9.97 16.54
N THR A 182 -2.46 10.06 16.62
CA THR A 182 -3.26 9.23 17.53
C THR A 182 -3.38 7.82 16.97
N GLY A 183 -3.13 6.81 17.81
CA GLY A 183 -3.43 5.41 17.47
C GLY A 183 -4.90 5.09 17.72
N SER A 184 -5.52 4.32 16.84
CA SER A 184 -6.89 3.82 17.01
C SER A 184 -7.03 2.38 16.52
N VAL A 185 -8.23 1.83 16.69
CA VAL A 185 -8.60 0.53 16.13
C VAL A 185 -9.84 0.81 15.31
N GLU A 186 -9.75 0.58 14.02
CA GLU A 186 -10.79 0.84 13.04
C GLU A 186 -10.82 -0.33 12.06
N TYR A 187 -12.01 -0.84 11.73
CA TYR A 187 -12.18 -1.92 10.77
C TYR A 187 -11.28 -3.15 11.05
N GLY A 188 -11.12 -3.49 12.32
CA GLY A 188 -10.41 -4.71 12.75
C GLY A 188 -8.88 -4.66 12.67
N ILE A 189 -8.29 -3.48 12.42
CA ILE A 189 -6.84 -3.25 12.44
C ILE A 189 -6.50 -2.12 13.42
N SER A 190 -5.37 -2.27 14.12
CA SER A 190 -4.87 -1.26 15.06
C SER A 190 -3.77 -0.41 14.43
N SER A 191 -3.81 0.91 14.64
CA SER A 191 -2.73 1.83 14.32
C SER A 191 -1.95 2.26 15.56
N ARG A 192 -0.68 2.59 15.36
CA ARG A 192 0.25 3.00 16.43
C ARG A 192 0.17 4.51 16.63
N LYS A 193 0.31 4.95 17.89
CA LYS A 193 0.54 6.37 18.18
C LYS A 193 1.99 6.77 17.87
N SER A 194 2.21 8.03 17.52
CA SER A 194 3.56 8.57 17.27
C SER A 194 3.64 10.03 17.65
N LYS A 195 4.81 10.45 18.17
CA LYS A 195 5.18 11.86 18.39
C LYS A 195 6.48 12.14 17.66
N ALA A 196 6.71 13.41 17.30
CA ALA A 196 7.98 13.86 16.72
C ALA A 196 8.40 13.10 15.44
N HIS A 197 7.45 12.84 14.54
CA HIS A 197 7.80 12.37 13.19
C HIS A 197 8.22 13.57 12.35
N GLU A 198 9.39 13.48 11.71
CA GLU A 198 9.96 14.54 10.87
C GLU A 198 9.56 14.44 9.39
N GLY A 199 8.77 13.42 9.03
CA GLY A 199 8.26 13.21 7.67
C GLY A 199 6.87 13.81 7.45
N LEU A 200 6.36 13.63 6.25
CA LEU A 200 5.05 14.12 5.84
C LEU A 200 3.93 13.23 6.40
N SER A 201 2.70 13.64 6.13
CA SER A 201 1.53 12.80 6.34
C SER A 201 0.82 12.50 5.01
N PHE A 202 -0.07 11.53 5.01
CA PHE A 202 -1.00 11.33 3.90
C PHE A 202 -2.38 10.89 4.38
N MET A 203 -3.37 11.04 3.50
CA MET A 203 -4.67 10.40 3.63
C MET A 203 -5.05 9.73 2.31
N ILE A 204 -5.90 8.70 2.38
CA ILE A 204 -6.47 8.09 1.18
C ILE A 204 -7.51 9.05 0.59
N ASN A 205 -7.39 9.37 -0.69
CA ASN A 205 -8.29 10.26 -1.42
C ASN A 205 -9.33 9.50 -2.24
N LYS A 206 -8.89 8.46 -2.96
CA LYS A 206 -9.74 7.57 -3.74
C LYS A 206 -9.02 6.26 -4.01
N ILE A 207 -9.76 5.23 -4.39
CA ILE A 207 -9.20 4.00 -4.92
C ILE A 207 -9.79 3.66 -6.28
N ARG A 208 -9.03 2.91 -7.09
CA ARG A 208 -9.47 2.40 -8.39
C ARG A 208 -9.02 0.96 -8.57
N TRP A 209 -9.93 0.08 -8.96
CA TRP A 209 -9.62 -1.29 -9.40
C TRP A 209 -9.12 -1.26 -10.84
N VAL A 210 -8.07 -2.02 -11.14
CA VAL A 210 -7.44 -2.02 -12.47
C VAL A 210 -7.18 -3.44 -12.92
N GLU A 211 -7.65 -3.77 -14.13
CA GLU A 211 -7.25 -4.98 -14.84
C GLU A 211 -5.94 -4.67 -15.59
N GLU A 212 -4.77 -5.03 -15.02
CA GLU A 212 -3.48 -4.77 -15.67
C GLU A 212 -3.19 -5.86 -16.72
N ASP A 213 -3.08 -5.45 -17.99
CA ASP A 213 -2.72 -6.32 -19.12
C ASP A 213 -1.40 -7.04 -18.86
N PHE A 214 -1.33 -8.33 -19.21
CA PHE A 214 -0.18 -9.22 -18.96
C PHE A 214 1.20 -8.63 -19.36
N SER A 215 1.25 -7.74 -20.35
CA SER A 215 2.47 -7.10 -20.86
C SER A 215 3.02 -5.96 -19.99
N SER A 216 2.21 -5.41 -19.07
CA SER A 216 2.54 -4.23 -18.25
C SER A 216 2.61 -4.50 -16.75
N ARG A 217 2.30 -5.75 -16.35
CA ARG A 217 2.15 -6.18 -14.95
C ARG A 217 3.38 -5.92 -14.09
N GLY A 218 3.17 -5.26 -12.95
CA GLY A 218 4.19 -5.12 -11.91
C GLY A 218 5.42 -4.30 -12.34
N GLN A 219 5.34 -3.57 -13.44
CA GLN A 219 6.44 -2.73 -13.92
C GLN A 219 6.37 -1.36 -13.27
N GLU A 220 7.43 -0.93 -12.59
CA GLU A 220 7.62 0.48 -12.21
C GLU A 220 7.57 1.40 -13.44
N ARG A 221 6.93 2.57 -13.31
CA ARG A 221 6.76 3.56 -14.39
C ARG A 221 7.60 4.83 -14.16
N THR A 222 8.61 4.74 -13.30
CA THR A 222 9.54 5.85 -13.02
C THR A 222 10.61 5.94 -14.11
N ALA A 223 11.26 7.11 -14.26
CA ALA A 223 12.37 7.28 -15.21
C ALA A 223 13.52 6.29 -14.93
N ALA A 224 13.78 5.97 -13.66
CA ALA A 224 14.76 4.96 -13.26
C ALA A 224 14.37 3.55 -13.74
N ALA A 225 13.08 3.18 -13.61
CA ALA A 225 12.58 1.90 -14.10
C ALA A 225 12.62 1.79 -15.63
N LEU A 226 12.30 2.89 -16.33
CA LEU A 226 12.48 2.96 -17.79
C LEU A 226 13.94 2.73 -18.17
N LYS A 227 14.88 3.38 -17.48
CA LYS A 227 16.31 3.17 -17.71
C LYS A 227 16.72 1.71 -17.49
N ARG A 228 16.34 1.09 -16.37
CA ARG A 228 16.64 -0.34 -16.09
C ARG A 228 16.10 -1.26 -17.19
N ARG A 229 14.92 -0.96 -17.72
CA ARG A 229 14.34 -1.73 -18.84
C ARG A 229 15.14 -1.57 -20.12
N LEU A 230 15.54 -0.34 -20.46
CA LEU A 230 16.37 -0.08 -21.63
C LEU A 230 17.71 -0.82 -21.50
N ASP A 231 18.36 -0.75 -20.34
CA ASP A 231 19.62 -1.44 -20.05
C ASP A 231 19.48 -2.98 -20.14
N ALA A 232 18.41 -3.54 -19.57
CA ALA A 232 18.13 -4.98 -19.65
C ALA A 232 17.82 -5.42 -21.10
N SER A 233 17.07 -4.63 -21.85
CA SER A 233 16.77 -4.92 -23.25
C SER A 233 18.01 -4.84 -24.14
N ALA A 234 18.90 -3.86 -23.90
CA ALA A 234 20.19 -3.77 -24.57
C ALA A 234 21.09 -4.97 -24.25
N THR A 235 21.09 -5.44 -23.00
CA THR A 235 21.84 -6.64 -22.58
C THR A 235 21.32 -7.90 -23.27
N LEU A 236 20.00 -8.07 -23.34
CA LEU A 236 19.39 -9.21 -24.05
C LEU A 236 19.68 -9.19 -25.55
N LEU A 237 19.63 -8.00 -26.18
CA LEU A 237 19.99 -7.84 -27.58
C LEU A 237 21.48 -8.18 -27.82
N ALA A 238 22.37 -7.80 -26.91
CA ALA A 238 23.79 -8.14 -26.99
C ALA A 238 24.05 -9.65 -26.81
N LEU A 239 23.26 -10.33 -25.97
CA LEU A 239 23.32 -11.79 -25.82
C LEU A 239 22.76 -12.52 -27.06
N GLN A 240 21.69 -11.99 -27.66
CA GLN A 240 21.08 -12.55 -28.88
C GLN A 240 21.94 -12.31 -30.13
N SER A 241 22.70 -11.21 -30.18
CA SER A 241 23.55 -10.88 -31.33
C SER A 241 24.86 -11.66 -31.38
N GLY A 242 25.14 -12.54 -30.40
CA GLY A 242 26.25 -13.49 -30.45
C GLY A 242 27.58 -12.84 -30.79
N VAL A 243 28.09 -11.96 -29.92
CA VAL A 243 29.46 -11.47 -30.06
C VAL A 243 30.41 -12.60 -29.66
N ASP A 244 30.80 -13.34 -30.69
CA ASP A 244 31.84 -14.36 -30.69
C ASP A 244 33.20 -13.67 -30.52
N ASP A 245 33.58 -13.34 -29.28
CA ASP A 245 34.88 -12.72 -28.97
C ASP A 245 36.02 -13.76 -28.95
N SER A 246 36.03 -14.63 -29.97
CA SER A 246 36.92 -15.77 -30.09
C SER A 246 37.78 -15.71 -31.36
N ARG A 247 38.22 -14.52 -31.81
CA ARG A 247 39.28 -14.43 -32.85
C ARG A 247 39.91 -13.04 -33.02
N ARG A 248 40.87 -12.70 -32.17
CA ARG A 248 42.04 -11.88 -32.55
C ARG A 248 43.33 -12.44 -31.94
N VAL A 249 43.68 -13.66 -32.33
CA VAL A 249 45.08 -14.08 -32.35
C VAL A 249 45.58 -13.80 -33.77
N ASN A 250 46.30 -12.68 -33.94
CA ASN A 250 47.34 -12.51 -34.96
C ASN A 250 47.95 -11.11 -34.81
N GLY A 251 48.93 -11.00 -33.91
CA GLY A 251 49.90 -9.91 -33.88
C GLY A 251 51.28 -10.49 -34.20
N MET A 252 51.70 -10.30 -35.44
CA MET A 252 53.00 -10.70 -36.01
C MET A 252 54.17 -10.29 -35.11
N ALA A 253 54.95 -11.28 -34.66
CA ALA A 253 56.36 -11.07 -34.35
C ALA A 253 57.16 -11.16 -35.65
N LYS A 254 57.64 -10.03 -36.16
CA LYS A 254 58.81 -9.98 -37.05
C LYS A 254 59.77 -8.90 -36.57
N LEU A 255 61.01 -9.37 -36.37
CA LEU A 255 62.21 -8.76 -35.82
C LEU A 255 62.76 -7.60 -36.67
N HIS A 256 63.62 -6.77 -36.07
CA HIS A 256 64.99 -6.42 -36.52
C HIS A 256 65.66 -5.58 -35.42
N ALA A 257 66.82 -5.99 -34.87
CA ALA A 257 68.16 -5.62 -35.37
C ALA A 257 68.39 -5.77 -36.88
#